data_AF-A0A929PJ77-F1
#
_entry.id   AF-A0A929PJ77-F1
#
_cell.length_a   1.000
_cell.length_b   1.000
_cell.length_c   1.000
_cell.angle_alpha   90.00
_cell.angle_beta   90.00
_cell.angle_gamma   90.00
#
_symmetry.space_group_name_H-M   'P 1'
#
loop_
_entity.id
_entity.type
_entity.pdbx_description
1 polymer ?
#
loop_
_entity_poly.entity_id
_entity_poly.type
_entity_poly.pdbx_seq_one_letter_code
_entity_poly.pdbx_strand_id
1 'polypeptide(L)'
;MKHIIEQSLPLLKSQDIGVVMTTSKILELLHQHINITESGITGIIHAGTPLDSDTYRIFKEELYVDKVGRSIPLMGVYGNGHSGLHVENFSSENKDYDINYYHPQPYVVTEVVDFNSGEVVDYGGRGQVVWYRLTHEYLIPGMPERDEATRIKPAKPFEWDGVQNVDILRSEKESVIEGVY
;
A
#
# COMPACT_ATOMS: atom_id res chain seq x y z
N MET A 1 -0.94 -19.31 2.98
CA MET A 1 -1.59 -18.33 3.89
C MET A 1 -2.07 -18.91 5.22
N LYS A 2 -2.82 -20.03 5.28
CA LYS A 2 -3.31 -20.61 6.56
C LYS A 2 -2.23 -20.77 7.65
N HIS A 3 -1.06 -21.31 7.28
CA HIS A 3 0.04 -21.50 8.22
C HIS A 3 0.57 -20.19 8.83
N ILE A 4 0.53 -19.07 8.09
CA ILE A 4 0.97 -17.75 8.57
C ILE A 4 0.03 -17.28 9.67
N ILE A 5 -1.28 -17.44 9.48
CA ILE A 5 -2.27 -17.11 10.51
C ILE A 5 -2.08 -18.01 11.74
N GLU A 6 -1.92 -19.32 11.55
CA GLU A 6 -1.69 -20.26 12.66
C GLU A 6 -0.43 -19.93 13.47
N GLN A 7 0.62 -19.43 12.82
CA GLN A 7 1.86 -18.98 13.47
C GLN A 7 1.70 -17.64 14.19
N SER A 8 0.91 -16.70 13.63
CA SER A 8 0.72 -15.36 14.19
C SER A 8 -0.22 -15.33 15.40
N LEU A 9 -1.27 -16.17 15.42
CA LEU A 9 -2.31 -16.14 16.46
C LEU A 9 -1.79 -16.35 17.89
N PRO A 10 -0.87 -17.30 18.18
CA PRO A 10 -0.31 -17.45 19.52
C PRO A 10 0.40 -16.18 20.02
N LEU A 11 1.11 -15.47 19.13
CA LEU A 11 1.78 -14.21 19.49
C LEU A 11 0.75 -13.11 19.77
N LEU A 12 -0.21 -12.92 18.87
CA LEU A 12 -1.30 -11.93 19.02
C LEU A 12 -2.16 -12.15 20.28
N LYS A 13 -2.23 -13.37 20.81
CA LYS A 13 -3.01 -13.70 22.02
C LYS A 13 -2.20 -13.64 23.31
N SER A 14 -0.87 -13.78 23.23
CA SER A 14 -0.02 -13.94 24.43
C SER A 14 0.85 -12.73 24.71
N GLN A 15 1.11 -11.89 23.72
CA GLN A 15 1.98 -10.71 23.82
C GLN A 15 1.15 -9.43 23.78
N ASP A 16 1.67 -8.38 24.41
CA ASP A 16 1.11 -7.02 24.33
C ASP A 16 1.63 -6.34 23.05
N ILE A 17 0.87 -6.45 21.96
CA ILE A 17 1.26 -5.96 20.63
C ILE A 17 0.47 -4.71 20.30
N GLY A 18 1.17 -3.56 20.23
CA GLY A 18 0.54 -2.27 19.93
C GLY A 18 0.30 -2.03 18.43
N VAL A 19 1.10 -2.61 17.53
CA VAL A 19 1.00 -2.38 16.07
C VAL A 19 1.22 -3.69 15.32
N VAL A 20 0.39 -3.95 14.30
CA VAL A 20 0.58 -5.04 13.34
C VAL A 20 0.97 -4.47 11.99
N MET A 21 2.12 -4.90 11.47
CA MET A 21 2.52 -4.68 10.09
C MET A 21 2.47 -6.02 9.34
N THR A 22 1.65 -6.13 8.30
CA THR A 22 1.51 -7.35 7.52
C THR A 22 1.00 -7.05 6.10
N THR A 23 0.77 -8.07 5.29
CA THR A 23 0.22 -7.86 3.94
C THR A 23 -1.27 -7.60 3.96
N SER A 24 -1.77 -6.83 3.00
CA SER A 24 -3.21 -6.55 2.87
C SER A 24 -4.03 -7.85 2.83
N LYS A 25 -3.51 -8.88 2.15
CA LYS A 25 -4.17 -10.20 2.08
C LYS A 25 -4.21 -10.96 3.41
N ILE A 26 -3.16 -10.84 4.23
CA ILE A 26 -3.16 -11.44 5.56
C ILE A 26 -4.14 -10.71 6.47
N LEU A 27 -4.29 -9.38 6.36
CA LEU A 27 -5.32 -8.63 7.09
C LEU A 27 -6.73 -9.09 6.74
N GLU A 28 -7.03 -9.28 5.45
CA GLU A 28 -8.32 -9.83 4.96
C GLU A 28 -8.64 -11.22 5.55
N LEU A 29 -7.63 -12.01 5.94
CA LEU A 29 -7.85 -13.32 6.54
C LEU A 29 -7.86 -13.26 8.07
N LEU A 30 -7.04 -12.37 8.65
CA LEU A 30 -6.80 -12.33 10.09
C LEU A 30 -8.08 -12.00 10.89
N HIS A 31 -8.96 -11.15 10.35
CA HIS A 31 -10.20 -10.76 11.02
C HIS A 31 -11.15 -11.94 11.27
N GLN A 32 -11.01 -13.04 10.51
CA GLN A 32 -11.82 -14.26 10.69
C GLN A 32 -11.39 -15.07 11.92
N HIS A 33 -10.21 -14.78 12.47
CA HIS A 33 -9.59 -15.58 13.54
C HIS A 33 -9.37 -14.81 14.84
N ILE A 34 -9.28 -13.48 14.77
CA ILE A 34 -9.13 -12.60 15.92
C ILE A 34 -9.82 -11.27 15.66
N ASN A 35 -10.48 -10.74 16.70
CA ASN A 35 -10.92 -9.36 16.68
C ASN A 35 -9.73 -8.47 17.02
N ILE A 36 -9.12 -7.86 16.00
CA ILE A 36 -7.94 -7.00 16.15
C ILE A 36 -8.21 -5.87 17.15
N THR A 37 -9.43 -5.31 17.15
CA THR A 37 -9.76 -4.15 18.01
C THR A 37 -9.92 -4.50 19.49
N GLU A 38 -10.06 -5.78 19.80
CA GLU A 38 -10.12 -6.29 21.17
C GLU A 38 -8.79 -6.90 21.65
N SER A 39 -7.76 -6.92 20.79
CA SER A 39 -6.48 -7.58 21.05
C SER A 39 -5.37 -6.64 21.56
N GLY A 40 -5.70 -5.39 21.89
CA GLY A 40 -4.73 -4.38 22.34
C GLY A 40 -3.99 -3.66 21.21
N ILE A 41 -4.23 -4.06 19.96
CA ILE A 41 -3.67 -3.40 18.78
C ILE A 41 -4.27 -1.99 18.63
N THR A 42 -3.38 -1.01 18.48
CA THR A 42 -3.69 0.41 18.35
C THR A 42 -3.34 0.99 16.97
N GLY A 43 -2.71 0.19 16.10
CA GLY A 43 -2.36 0.59 14.74
C GLY A 43 -2.12 -0.61 13.82
N ILE A 44 -2.43 -0.43 12.55
CA ILE A 44 -2.27 -1.43 11.50
C ILE A 44 -1.52 -0.80 10.33
N ILE A 45 -0.51 -1.51 9.83
CA ILE A 45 0.21 -1.16 8.60
C ILE A 45 0.01 -2.30 7.60
N HIS A 46 -0.51 -1.99 6.42
CA HIS A 46 -0.68 -2.95 5.34
C HIS A 46 0.26 -2.62 4.18
N ALA A 47 0.93 -3.64 3.64
CA ALA A 47 1.94 -3.48 2.60
C ALA A 47 2.01 -4.70 1.66
N GLY A 48 2.85 -4.65 0.64
CA GLY A 48 3.33 -5.83 -0.09
C GLY A 48 2.33 -6.56 -1.00
N THR A 49 1.02 -6.33 -0.86
CA THR A 49 -0.02 -6.80 -1.79
C THR A 49 -0.98 -5.66 -2.10
N PRO A 50 -1.47 -5.55 -3.34
CA PRO A 50 -2.51 -4.57 -3.69
C PRO A 50 -3.69 -4.64 -2.73
N LEU A 51 -4.32 -3.49 -2.52
CA LEU A 51 -5.57 -3.36 -1.79
C LEU A 51 -6.45 -2.39 -2.58
N ASP A 52 -7.64 -2.84 -2.97
CA ASP A 52 -8.61 -2.01 -3.66
C ASP A 52 -9.36 -1.08 -2.68
N SER A 53 -9.90 0.01 -3.22
CA SER A 53 -10.58 1.04 -2.42
C SER A 53 -11.80 0.51 -1.66
N ASP A 54 -12.54 -0.47 -2.20
CA ASP A 54 -13.71 -1.04 -1.52
C ASP A 54 -13.29 -1.87 -0.31
N THR A 55 -12.28 -2.72 -0.45
CA THR A 55 -11.72 -3.48 0.67
C THR A 55 -11.09 -2.56 1.71
N TYR A 56 -10.40 -1.49 1.27
CA TYR A 56 -9.85 -0.48 2.19
C TYR A 56 -10.94 0.27 2.96
N ARG A 57 -12.07 0.59 2.30
CA ARG A 57 -13.26 1.15 2.97
C ARG A 57 -13.79 0.18 4.03
N ILE A 58 -13.98 -1.09 3.68
CA ILE A 58 -14.47 -2.12 4.61
C ILE A 58 -13.53 -2.24 5.82
N PHE A 59 -12.21 -2.19 5.59
CA PHE A 59 -11.23 -2.21 6.67
C PHE A 59 -11.42 -1.04 7.63
N LYS A 60 -11.59 0.17 7.10
CA LYS A 60 -11.72 1.39 7.89
C LYS A 60 -13.08 1.54 8.59
N GLU A 61 -14.17 1.20 7.91
CA GLU A 61 -15.53 1.47 8.36
C GLU A 61 -16.18 0.30 9.11
N GLU A 62 -15.75 -0.94 8.83
CA GLU A 62 -16.50 -2.13 9.25
C GLU A 62 -15.64 -3.11 10.08
N LEU A 63 -14.42 -3.44 9.64
CA LEU A 63 -13.63 -4.51 10.26
C LEU A 63 -12.73 -4.04 11.40
N TYR A 64 -12.05 -2.91 11.24
CA TYR A 64 -11.08 -2.42 12.22
C TYR A 64 -11.61 -1.21 12.98
N VAL A 65 -12.85 -1.33 13.43
CA VAL A 65 -13.51 -0.33 14.29
C VAL A 65 -13.57 -0.79 15.74
N ASP A 66 -13.26 0.13 16.66
CA ASP A 66 -13.37 -0.13 18.08
C ASP A 66 -14.83 -0.18 18.55
N LYS A 67 -15.05 -0.49 19.83
CA LYS A 67 -16.39 -0.65 20.42
C LYS A 67 -17.26 0.61 20.38
N VAL A 68 -16.66 1.79 20.15
CA VAL A 68 -17.38 3.07 20.04
C VAL A 68 -17.44 3.57 18.60
N GLY A 69 -17.10 2.72 17.62
CA GLY A 69 -17.20 3.00 16.19
C GLY A 69 -16.05 3.82 15.62
N ARG A 70 -14.90 3.90 16.30
CA ARG A 70 -13.72 4.61 15.78
C ARG A 70 -12.82 3.63 15.03
N SER A 71 -12.45 3.99 13.81
CA SER A 71 -11.46 3.25 13.03
C SER A 71 -10.10 3.27 13.75
N ILE A 72 -9.47 2.10 13.89
CA ILE A 72 -8.07 2.00 14.30
C ILE A 72 -7.21 2.63 13.20
N PRO A 73 -6.16 3.40 13.55
CA PRO A 73 -5.18 3.87 12.58
C PRO A 73 -4.73 2.74 11.66
N LEU A 74 -5.11 2.84 10.38
CA LEU A 74 -4.76 1.90 9.32
C LEU A 74 -3.96 2.66 8.27
N MET A 75 -2.78 2.12 7.93
CA MET A 75 -1.81 2.77 7.05
C MET A 75 -1.35 1.85 5.93
N GLY A 76 -1.55 2.29 4.69
CA GLY A 76 -0.96 1.70 3.50
C GLY A 76 0.52 2.07 3.35
N VAL A 77 1.33 1.11 2.95
CA VAL A 77 2.74 1.30 2.61
C VAL A 77 3.02 0.67 1.25
N TYR A 78 3.54 1.48 0.34
CA TYR A 78 4.02 1.05 -0.97
C TYR A 78 5.53 1.26 -1.06
N GLY A 79 6.24 0.31 -1.65
CA GLY A 79 7.68 0.40 -1.77
C GLY A 79 8.33 -0.94 -2.03
N ASN A 80 9.63 -0.90 -2.30
CA ASN A 80 10.45 -2.08 -2.57
C ASN A 80 11.87 -1.89 -1.98
N GLY A 81 12.70 -2.93 -2.13
CA GLY A 81 14.04 -2.97 -1.55
C GLY A 81 14.98 -1.84 -1.99
N HIS A 82 14.74 -1.17 -3.12
CA HIS A 82 15.58 -0.05 -3.55
C HIS A 82 14.91 1.34 -3.44
N SER A 83 13.58 1.43 -3.41
CA SER A 83 12.88 2.72 -3.22
C SER A 83 12.79 3.06 -1.73
N GLY A 84 12.72 2.02 -0.89
CA GLY A 84 12.35 2.14 0.51
C GLY A 84 10.84 1.97 0.67
N LEU A 85 10.33 2.32 1.84
CA LEU A 85 8.91 2.21 2.17
C LEU A 85 8.28 3.61 2.19
N HIS A 86 7.18 3.78 1.48
CA HIS A 86 6.47 5.03 1.34
C HIS A 86 5.05 4.90 1.86
N VAL A 87 4.75 5.69 2.88
CA VAL A 87 3.46 5.71 3.56
C VAL A 87 2.42 6.40 2.69
N GLU A 88 1.19 5.91 2.71
CA GLU A 88 0.07 6.55 2.04
C GLU A 88 -0.17 7.97 2.55
N ASN A 89 -0.71 8.82 1.68
CA ASN A 89 -1.13 10.16 2.03
C ASN A 89 -2.56 10.16 2.59
N PHE A 90 -2.68 10.46 3.89
CA PHE A 90 -3.93 10.63 4.61
C PHE A 90 -4.56 11.99 4.30
N SER A 91 -5.05 12.18 3.08
CA SER A 91 -5.86 13.35 2.76
C SER A 91 -7.27 13.19 3.32
N SER A 92 -7.71 14.12 4.17
CA SER A 92 -9.12 14.19 4.62
C SER A 92 -10.10 14.48 3.48
N GLU A 93 -9.60 14.92 2.33
CA GLU A 93 -10.42 15.18 1.14
C GLU A 93 -10.66 13.91 0.31
N ASN A 94 -9.95 12.82 0.61
CA ASN A 94 -10.11 11.54 -0.06
C ASN A 94 -11.34 10.80 0.48
N LYS A 95 -12.47 10.95 -0.22
CA LYS A 95 -13.76 10.34 0.15
C LYS A 95 -13.99 8.97 -0.49
N ASP A 96 -13.22 8.65 -1.51
CA ASP A 96 -13.41 7.45 -2.33
C ASP A 96 -12.54 6.28 -1.87
N TYR A 97 -11.90 6.41 -0.70
CA TYR A 97 -11.02 5.39 -0.12
C TYR A 97 -9.85 5.00 -1.02
N ASP A 98 -9.45 5.90 -1.92
CA ASP A 98 -8.28 5.70 -2.75
C ASP A 98 -7.01 5.65 -1.90
N ILE A 99 -6.00 4.92 -2.34
CA ILE A 99 -4.73 4.81 -1.64
C ILE A 99 -3.68 5.55 -2.45
N ASN A 100 -3.28 6.72 -1.96
CA ASN A 100 -2.43 7.67 -2.67
C ASN A 100 -1.02 7.66 -2.08
N TYR A 101 0.01 7.58 -2.93
CA TYR A 101 1.41 7.62 -2.52
C TYR A 101 2.15 8.75 -3.23
N TYR A 102 2.90 9.54 -2.45
CA TYR A 102 3.78 10.57 -2.96
C TYR A 102 5.21 10.24 -2.52
N HIS A 103 6.04 9.83 -3.47
CA HIS A 103 7.40 9.40 -3.19
C HIS A 103 8.30 10.59 -2.81
N PRO A 104 9.29 10.44 -1.93
CA PRO A 104 10.08 11.55 -1.39
C PRO A 104 11.06 12.10 -2.42
N GLN A 105 10.60 13.05 -3.24
CA GLN A 105 11.47 13.78 -4.14
C GLN A 105 12.45 14.71 -3.39
N PRO A 106 13.67 14.94 -3.92
CA PRO A 106 14.18 14.42 -5.20
C PRO A 106 14.76 12.99 -5.10
N TYR A 107 14.80 12.38 -3.92
CA TYR A 107 15.52 11.12 -3.70
C TYR A 107 14.87 9.91 -4.37
N VAL A 108 13.55 9.86 -4.38
CA VAL A 108 12.76 8.86 -5.10
C VAL A 108 11.72 9.59 -5.94
N VAL A 109 11.81 9.42 -7.26
CA VAL A 109 10.86 9.98 -8.23
C VAL A 109 10.06 8.83 -8.82
N THR A 110 8.78 9.07 -9.11
CA THR A 110 7.89 8.08 -9.70
C THR A 110 7.14 8.71 -10.87
N GLU A 111 7.07 7.96 -11.95
CA GLU A 111 6.28 8.24 -13.14
C GLU A 111 5.33 7.08 -13.41
N VAL A 112 4.26 7.37 -14.13
CA VAL A 112 3.32 6.37 -14.63
C VAL A 112 3.35 6.47 -16.14
N VAL A 113 3.73 5.39 -16.81
CA VAL A 113 3.94 5.38 -18.26
C VAL A 113 2.99 4.43 -18.96
N ASP A 114 2.60 4.75 -20.19
CA ASP A 114 1.91 3.81 -21.05
C ASP A 114 2.83 2.61 -21.34
N PHE A 115 2.28 1.40 -21.23
CA PHE A 115 3.06 0.18 -21.37
C PHE A 115 3.67 0.00 -22.77
N ASN A 116 3.02 0.54 -23.81
CA ASN A 116 3.46 0.35 -25.19
C ASN A 116 4.40 1.47 -25.65
N SER A 117 4.07 2.73 -25.37
CA SER A 117 4.87 3.87 -25.82
C SER A 117 6.02 4.21 -24.87
N GLY A 118 5.90 3.86 -23.58
CA GLY A 118 6.83 4.30 -22.53
C GLY A 118 6.70 5.79 -22.20
N GLU A 119 5.70 6.49 -22.75
CA GLU A 119 5.46 7.91 -22.47
C GLU A 119 4.65 8.07 -21.18
N VAL A 120 4.92 9.14 -20.44
CA VAL A 120 4.18 9.47 -19.22
C VAL A 120 2.71 9.71 -19.57
N VAL A 121 1.79 9.00 -18.90
CA VAL A 121 0.35 9.13 -19.12
C VAL A 121 -0.18 10.46 -18.57
N ASP A 122 -1.29 10.95 -19.11
CA ASP A 122 -1.99 12.11 -18.54
C ASP A 122 -2.49 11.87 -17.10
N TYR A 123 -2.79 12.94 -16.37
CA TYR A 123 -3.42 12.81 -15.05
C TYR A 123 -4.75 12.05 -15.12
N GLY A 124 -4.93 11.09 -14.21
CA GLY A 124 -6.04 10.14 -14.23
C GLY A 124 -5.81 8.95 -15.16
N GLY A 125 -4.73 8.96 -15.96
CA GLY A 125 -4.29 7.81 -16.74
C GLY A 125 -3.69 6.73 -15.86
N ARG A 126 -3.92 5.47 -16.24
CA ARG A 126 -3.37 4.28 -15.58
C ARG A 126 -2.31 3.65 -16.47
N GLY A 127 -1.17 3.31 -15.88
CA GLY A 127 -0.02 2.77 -16.60
C GLY A 127 0.97 2.07 -15.67
N GLN A 128 2.10 1.63 -16.23
CA GLN A 128 3.16 0.99 -15.47
C GLN A 128 3.89 2.02 -14.60
N VAL A 129 4.19 1.63 -13.36
CA VAL A 129 4.99 2.46 -12.45
C VAL A 129 6.46 2.38 -12.85
N VAL A 130 7.09 3.53 -13.02
CA VAL A 130 8.54 3.66 -13.26
C VAL A 130 9.10 4.56 -12.17
N TRP A 131 10.27 4.21 -11.64
CA TRP A 131 10.86 4.98 -10.55
C TRP A 131 12.35 5.21 -10.72
N TYR A 132 12.79 6.25 -10.06
CA TYR A 132 14.15 6.73 -10.07
C TYR A 132 14.63 6.84 -8.64
N ARG A 133 15.85 6.39 -8.39
CA ARG A 133 16.55 6.61 -7.12
C ARG A 133 17.70 7.56 -7.39
N LEU A 134 17.67 8.75 -6.79
CA LEU A 134 18.61 9.84 -7.02
C LEU A 134 19.26 10.25 -5.69
N THR A 135 20.22 9.46 -5.22
CA THR A 135 20.97 9.72 -3.98
C THR A 135 22.47 9.75 -4.27
N HIS A 136 23.28 10.31 -3.35
CA HIS A 136 24.73 10.37 -3.53
C HIS A 136 25.37 8.98 -3.64
N GLU A 137 24.80 8.01 -2.94
CA GLU A 137 25.31 6.64 -2.82
C GLU A 137 24.78 5.72 -3.92
N TYR A 138 23.63 6.05 -4.52
CA TYR A 138 22.91 5.13 -5.39
C TYR A 138 22.06 5.83 -6.44
N LEU A 139 22.21 5.40 -7.69
CA LEU A 139 21.50 5.89 -8.87
C LEU A 139 20.76 4.74 -9.57
N ILE A 140 19.43 4.81 -9.60
CA ILE A 140 18.58 3.99 -10.47
C ILE A 140 17.87 4.93 -11.45
N PRO A 141 18.21 4.89 -12.75
CA PRO A 141 17.56 5.73 -13.74
C PRO A 141 16.38 5.00 -14.39
N GLY A 142 15.16 5.24 -13.89
CA GLY A 142 13.92 4.83 -14.55
C GLY A 142 13.74 3.32 -14.64
N MET A 143 13.70 2.65 -13.49
CA MET A 143 13.42 1.22 -13.44
C MET A 143 11.91 0.97 -13.54
N PRO A 144 11.44 0.16 -14.50
CA PRO A 144 10.04 -0.25 -14.56
C PRO A 144 9.73 -1.25 -13.45
N GLU A 145 8.69 -0.98 -12.66
CA GLU A 145 8.16 -1.91 -11.66
C GLU A 145 7.19 -2.91 -12.30
N ARG A 146 6.86 -3.96 -11.54
CA ARG A 146 5.80 -4.92 -11.89
C ARG A 146 4.42 -4.46 -11.41
N ASP A 147 4.28 -3.17 -11.16
CA ASP A 147 3.07 -2.55 -10.66
C ASP A 147 2.49 -1.59 -11.71
N GLU A 148 1.18 -1.46 -11.71
CA GLU A 148 0.45 -0.39 -12.39
C GLU A 148 -0.27 0.50 -11.37
N ALA A 149 -0.36 1.78 -11.69
CA ALA A 149 -1.05 2.75 -10.85
C ALA A 149 -1.67 3.86 -11.69
N THR A 150 -2.56 4.63 -11.07
CA THR A 150 -3.14 5.84 -11.68
C THR A 150 -2.25 7.04 -11.35
N ARG A 151 -1.88 7.84 -12.35
CA ARG A 151 -1.15 9.10 -12.16
C ARG A 151 -2.06 10.15 -11.54
N ILE A 152 -1.69 10.72 -10.40
CA ILE A 152 -2.46 11.78 -9.74
C ILE A 152 -1.66 13.08 -9.63
N LYS A 153 -2.40 14.19 -9.61
CA LYS A 153 -1.83 15.54 -9.48
C LYS A 153 -1.13 15.72 -8.14
N PRO A 154 -0.23 16.71 -8.02
CA PRO A 154 0.32 17.13 -6.73
C PRO A 154 -0.78 17.47 -5.73
N ALA A 155 -0.56 17.11 -4.46
CA ALA A 155 -1.43 17.47 -3.36
C ALA A 155 -0.57 17.89 -2.17
N LYS A 156 -0.93 19.00 -1.50
CA LYS A 156 -0.17 19.50 -0.35
C LYS A 156 0.03 18.40 0.71
N PRO A 157 1.23 18.27 1.30
CA PRO A 157 2.40 19.14 1.13
C PRO A 157 3.28 18.82 -0.09
N PHE A 158 2.92 17.83 -0.90
CA PHE A 158 3.70 17.37 -2.04
C PHE A 158 3.48 18.26 -3.26
N GLU A 159 4.58 18.79 -3.80
CA GLU A 159 4.57 19.66 -5.00
C GLU A 159 4.79 18.87 -6.31
N TRP A 160 4.76 17.54 -6.22
CA TRP A 160 5.01 16.61 -7.31
C TRP A 160 3.90 15.56 -7.42
N ASP A 161 3.89 14.86 -8.54
CA ASP A 161 2.88 13.86 -8.88
C ASP A 161 2.90 12.67 -7.90
N GLY A 162 1.71 12.12 -7.67
CA GLY A 162 1.54 10.89 -6.90
C GLY A 162 1.13 9.71 -7.78
N VAL A 163 1.12 8.54 -7.15
CA VAL A 163 0.50 7.33 -7.70
C VAL A 163 -0.66 6.90 -6.82
N GLN A 164 -1.74 6.44 -7.44
CA GLN A 164 -2.98 6.04 -6.76
C GLN A 164 -3.34 4.60 -7.09
N ASN A 165 -3.86 3.88 -6.10
CA ASN A 165 -4.42 2.53 -6.22
C ASN A 165 -3.47 1.60 -6.99
N VAL A 166 -2.28 1.43 -6.40
CA VAL A 166 -1.25 0.56 -6.92
C VAL A 166 -1.78 -0.88 -6.96
N ASP A 167 -1.60 -1.53 -8.11
CA ASP A 167 -1.99 -2.91 -8.35
C ASP A 167 -0.88 -3.63 -9.12
N ILE A 168 -0.95 -4.96 -9.18
CA ILE A 168 -0.06 -5.78 -10.02
C ILE A 168 -0.31 -5.42 -11.48
N LEU A 169 0.78 -5.19 -12.23
CA LEU A 169 0.74 -4.94 -13.67
C LEU A 169 -0.05 -6.05 -14.37
N ARG A 170 -1.01 -5.67 -15.23
CA ARG A 170 -1.91 -6.64 -15.89
C ARG A 170 -1.20 -7.81 -16.58
N SER A 171 -0.04 -7.58 -17.20
CA SER A 171 0.74 -8.63 -17.87
C SER A 171 1.35 -9.65 -16.90
N GLU A 172 1.50 -9.31 -15.62
CA GLU A 172 2.08 -10.16 -14.59
C GLU A 172 1.00 -10.93 -13.81
N LYS A 173 -0.29 -10.59 -13.94
CA LYS A 173 -1.37 -11.23 -13.16
C LYS A 173 -1.49 -12.74 -13.37
N GLU A 174 -1.09 -13.26 -14.53
CA GLU A 174 -1.10 -14.71 -14.80
C GLU A 174 0.16 -15.44 -14.29
N SER A 175 1.25 -14.73 -14.02
CA SER A 175 2.54 -15.30 -13.61
C SER A 175 2.82 -15.18 -12.10
N VAL A 176 2.06 -14.34 -11.38
CA VAL A 176 2.28 -14.07 -9.95
C VAL A 176 1.71 -15.20 -9.10
N ILE A 177 2.61 -15.99 -8.52
CA ILE A 177 2.30 -16.73 -7.29
C ILE A 177 2.28 -15.68 -6.18
N GLU A 178 1.10 -15.38 -5.62
CA GLU A 178 0.97 -14.52 -4.44
C GLU A 178 1.77 -15.13 -3.26
N GLY A 179 3.02 -14.70 -3.13
CA GLY A 179 3.93 -15.08 -2.07
C GLY A 179 3.92 -14.03 -0.98
N VAL A 180 3.83 -14.47 0.27
CA VAL A 180 4.28 -13.67 1.41
C VAL A 180 5.76 -14.01 1.57
N TYR A 181 6.64 -13.08 1.22
CA TYR A 181 8.10 -13.23 1.38
C TYR A 181 8.52 -12.97 2.83
#